data_AF-A0A379I7S1-F1
#
_entry.id   AF-A0A379I7S1-F1
#
_cell.length_a   1.000
_cell.length_b   1.000
_cell.length_c   1.000
_cell.angle_alpha   90.00
_cell.angle_beta   90.00
_cell.angle_gamma   90.00
#
_symmetry.space_group_name_H-M   'P 1'
#
loop_
_entity.id
_entity.type
_entity.pdbx_description
1 polymer ?
#
loop_
_entity_poly.entity_id
_entity_poly.type
_entity_poly.pdbx_seq_one_letter_code
_entity_poly.pdbx_strand_id
1 'polypeptide(L)'
;MSNAAQITSVENFLSHHDLFAFWNGRPNGDAPASDYDPAAVIDAHQKQASRCCGCYFELYEAILLRGLRNELDKLEGADKFAFQQALWVRRIKIDDETIAEAEQAESECMDEVRRDQE
;
A
#
# COMPACT_ATOMS: atom_id res chain seq x y z
N MET A 1 6.54 54.03 -32.66
CA MET A 1 5.42 53.06 -32.76
C MET A 1 5.82 51.87 -31.91
N SER A 2 5.07 51.63 -30.83
CA SER A 2 5.44 50.77 -29.70
C SER A 2 5.58 49.29 -30.03
N ASN A 3 6.60 48.69 -29.41
CA ASN A 3 6.72 47.24 -29.19
C ASN A 3 5.54 46.75 -28.34
N ALA A 4 4.82 45.74 -28.84
CA ALA A 4 3.91 44.93 -28.05
C ALA A 4 4.12 43.46 -28.42
N ALA A 5 5.20 42.87 -27.89
CA ALA A 5 5.32 41.43 -27.83
C ALA A 5 4.28 40.94 -26.81
N GLN A 6 3.23 40.30 -27.31
CA GLN A 6 2.18 39.68 -26.52
C GLN A 6 2.82 38.62 -25.61
N ILE A 7 2.75 38.86 -24.30
CA ILE A 7 3.03 37.86 -23.27
C ILE A 7 1.87 36.86 -23.34
N THR A 8 2.04 35.76 -24.09
CA THR A 8 1.09 34.65 -24.11
C THR A 8 1.18 33.90 -22.78
N SER A 9 0.15 34.14 -21.96
CA SER A 9 -0.46 33.30 -20.93
C SER A 9 0.41 32.23 -20.22
N VAL A 10 0.63 32.43 -18.92
CA VAL A 10 1.27 31.49 -17.98
C VAL A 10 0.24 30.50 -17.41
N GLU A 11 -0.63 29.91 -18.23
CA GLU A 11 -1.67 29.00 -17.75
C GLU A 11 -1.72 27.69 -18.55
N ASN A 12 -0.58 27.01 -18.66
CA ASN A 12 -0.56 25.58 -18.96
C ASN A 12 -0.63 24.81 -17.63
N PHE A 13 -1.80 24.81 -16.99
CA PHE A 13 -2.05 23.87 -15.90
C PHE A 13 -2.17 22.47 -16.49
N LEU A 14 -1.48 21.50 -15.89
CA LEU A 14 -1.64 20.09 -16.25
C LEU A 14 -3.10 19.70 -16.06
N SER A 15 -3.76 19.25 -17.13
CA SER A 15 -5.11 18.73 -17.02
C SER A 15 -5.12 17.43 -16.22
N HIS A 16 -6.28 17.04 -15.72
CA HIS A 16 -6.43 15.72 -15.08
C HIS A 16 -6.03 14.58 -16.04
N HIS A 17 -6.25 14.78 -17.34
CA HIS A 17 -5.80 13.86 -18.38
C HIS A 17 -4.28 13.83 -18.51
N ASP A 18 -3.59 14.99 -18.43
CA ASP A 18 -2.13 15.08 -18.45
C ASP A 18 -1.51 14.47 -17.19
N LEU A 19 -2.17 14.63 -16.04
CA LEU A 19 -1.77 13.98 -14.80
C LEU A 19 -1.91 12.46 -14.93
N PHE A 20 -3.04 11.97 -15.45
CA PHE A 20 -3.24 10.55 -15.71
C PHE A 20 -2.26 10.00 -16.76
N ALA A 21 -2.02 10.73 -17.84
CA ALA A 21 -1.05 10.36 -18.88
C ALA A 21 0.39 10.40 -18.35
N PHE A 22 0.71 11.31 -17.43
CA PHE A 22 2.00 11.35 -16.75
C PHE A 22 2.19 10.15 -15.82
N TRP A 23 1.15 9.75 -15.08
CA TRP A 23 1.19 8.55 -14.25
C TRP A 23 1.20 7.25 -15.06
N ASN A 24 0.42 7.19 -16.15
CA ASN A 24 0.28 6.01 -17.01
C ASN A 24 1.36 5.91 -18.11
N GLY A 25 2.02 7.02 -18.42
CA GLY A 25 3.02 7.16 -19.48
C GLY A 25 4.44 7.24 -18.94
N ARG A 26 4.65 7.02 -17.63
CA ARG A 26 5.97 6.65 -17.16
C ARG A 26 6.35 5.36 -17.90
N PRO A 27 7.54 5.30 -18.50
CA PRO A 27 8.05 4.01 -18.90
C PRO A 27 8.13 3.21 -17.58
N ASN A 28 7.28 2.19 -17.43
CA ASN A 28 7.69 1.02 -16.67
C ASN A 28 8.96 0.58 -17.38
N GLY A 29 10.11 1.09 -16.91
CA GLY A 29 11.29 1.25 -17.75
C GLY A 29 11.78 -0.09 -18.19
N ASP A 30 11.45 -0.49 -19.42
CA ASP A 30 11.97 -1.63 -20.19
C ASP A 30 12.15 -2.96 -19.44
N ALA A 31 11.62 -3.07 -18.21
CA ALA A 31 11.57 -4.25 -17.41
C ALA A 31 10.40 -5.06 -17.98
N PRO A 32 10.59 -6.36 -18.26
CA PRO A 32 9.47 -7.22 -18.59
C PRO A 32 8.40 -6.99 -17.52
N ALA A 33 7.13 -6.92 -17.94
CA ALA A 33 6.01 -6.92 -17.00
C ALA A 33 6.31 -8.01 -15.98
N SER A 34 6.65 -7.63 -14.75
CA SER A 34 6.92 -8.63 -13.74
C SER A 34 5.62 -9.41 -13.60
N ASP A 35 5.71 -10.73 -13.42
CA ASP A 35 4.54 -11.55 -13.09
C ASP A 35 3.97 -11.22 -11.68
N TYR A 36 4.37 -10.07 -11.11
CA TYR A 36 3.99 -9.60 -9.80
C TYR A 36 2.60 -8.97 -9.83
N ASP A 37 1.62 -9.72 -9.32
CA ASP A 37 0.26 -9.24 -9.09
C ASP A 37 0.09 -8.79 -7.63
N PRO A 38 0.17 -7.48 -7.33
CA PRO A 38 0.06 -6.98 -5.96
C PRO A 38 -1.32 -7.28 -5.35
N ALA A 39 -2.39 -7.38 -6.15
CA ALA A 39 -3.72 -7.68 -5.64
C ALA A 39 -3.80 -9.14 -5.17
N ALA A 40 -3.28 -10.07 -5.96
CA ALA A 40 -3.23 -11.49 -5.60
C ALA A 40 -2.36 -11.72 -4.35
N VAL A 41 -1.25 -11.00 -4.22
CA VAL A 41 -0.36 -11.07 -3.04
C VAL A 41 -1.08 -10.57 -1.78
N ILE A 42 -1.74 -9.41 -1.84
CA ILE A 42 -2.51 -8.90 -0.69
C ILE A 42 -3.63 -9.88 -0.32
N ASP A 43 -4.36 -10.43 -1.30
CA ASP A 43 -5.42 -11.42 -1.06
C ASP A 43 -4.88 -12.70 -0.41
N ALA A 44 -3.68 -13.13 -0.78
CA ALA A 44 -3.02 -14.28 -0.17
C ALA A 44 -2.67 -14.01 1.30
N HIS A 45 -2.14 -12.83 1.62
CA HIS A 45 -1.89 -12.42 3.00
C HIS A 45 -3.16 -12.30 3.82
N GLN A 46 -4.24 -11.74 3.26
CA GLN A 46 -5.55 -11.71 3.93
C GLN A 46 -6.07 -13.10 4.24
N LYS A 47 -6.02 -14.03 3.27
CA LYS A 47 -6.41 -15.43 3.47
C LYS A 47 -5.57 -16.13 4.53
N GLN A 48 -4.26 -15.85 4.56
CA GLN A 48 -3.36 -16.41 5.57
C GLN A 48 -3.69 -15.86 6.96
N ALA A 49 -3.85 -14.55 7.10
CA ALA A 49 -4.24 -13.93 8.36
C ALA A 49 -5.57 -14.49 8.89
N SER A 50 -6.59 -14.63 8.02
CA SER A 50 -7.88 -15.22 8.39
C SER A 50 -7.79 -16.67 8.87
N ARG A 51 -6.80 -17.45 8.41
CA ARG A 51 -6.59 -18.83 8.87
C ARG A 51 -5.91 -18.90 10.23
N CYS A 52 -5.13 -17.89 10.59
CA CYS A 52 -4.30 -17.88 11.79
C CYS A 52 -4.96 -17.14 12.97
N CYS A 53 -5.88 -16.21 12.70
CA CYS A 53 -6.44 -15.33 13.73
C CYS A 53 -7.56 -15.95 14.58
N GLY A 54 -8.13 -17.07 14.15
CA GLY A 54 -9.34 -17.62 14.79
C GLY A 54 -10.48 -16.60 14.77
N CYS A 55 -11.06 -16.35 15.95
CA CYS A 55 -12.18 -15.41 16.14
C CYS A 55 -11.73 -13.98 16.47
N TYR A 56 -10.42 -13.74 16.56
CA TYR A 56 -9.86 -12.49 17.09
C TYR A 56 -9.41 -11.57 15.97
N PHE A 57 -9.99 -10.38 15.89
CA PHE A 57 -9.70 -9.42 14.83
C PHE A 57 -8.31 -8.79 15.00
N GLU A 58 -7.90 -8.58 16.24
CA GLU A 58 -6.60 -8.01 16.63
C GLU A 58 -5.45 -8.88 16.11
N LEU A 59 -5.60 -10.21 16.22
CA LEU A 59 -4.66 -11.17 15.65
C LEU A 59 -4.68 -11.12 14.11
N TYR A 60 -5.86 -11.00 13.50
CA TYR A 60 -5.98 -10.88 12.04
C TYR A 60 -5.21 -9.66 11.53
N GLU A 61 -5.43 -8.51 12.15
CA GLU A 61 -4.82 -7.25 11.74
C GLU A 61 -3.31 -7.29 11.91
N ALA A 62 -2.80 -7.69 13.08
CA ALA A 62 -1.36 -7.78 13.33
C ALA A 62 -0.65 -8.74 12.35
N ILE A 63 -1.23 -9.92 12.10
CA ILE A 63 -0.67 -10.89 11.14
C ILE A 63 -0.67 -10.34 9.72
N LEU A 64 -1.76 -9.70 9.30
CA LEU A 64 -1.88 -9.12 7.97
C LEU A 64 -0.83 -8.01 7.77
N LEU A 65 -0.76 -7.04 8.69
CA LEU A 65 0.11 -5.88 8.54
C LEU A 65 1.60 -6.27 8.56
N ARG A 66 2.02 -7.17 9.45
CA ARG A 66 3.39 -7.72 9.43
C ARG A 66 3.70 -8.45 8.13
N GLY A 67 2.76 -9.26 7.64
CA GLY A 67 2.90 -9.99 6.39
C GLY A 67 3.13 -9.05 5.20
N LEU A 68 2.30 -8.02 5.09
CA LEU A 68 2.40 -7.02 4.02
C LEU A 68 3.65 -6.16 4.13
N ARG A 69 4.10 -5.81 5.35
CA ARG A 69 5.35 -5.08 5.54
C ARG A 69 6.56 -5.91 5.11
N ASN A 70 6.61 -7.17 5.52
CA ASN A 70 7.65 -8.11 5.10
C ASN A 70 7.68 -8.28 3.59
N GLU A 71 6.53 -8.24 2.92
CA GLU A 71 6.46 -8.29 1.46
C GLU A 71 7.01 -7.01 0.83
N LEU A 72 6.60 -5.83 1.31
CA LEU A 72 7.11 -4.54 0.84
C LEU A 72 8.65 -4.45 0.93
N ASP A 73 9.23 -5.01 1.99
CA ASP A 73 10.67 -4.99 2.24
C ASP A 73 11.47 -5.87 1.25
N LYS A 74 10.83 -6.86 0.60
CA LYS A 74 11.45 -7.70 -0.44
C LYS A 74 11.37 -7.07 -1.83
N LEU A 75 10.47 -6.11 -2.03
CA LEU A 75 10.22 -5.51 -3.34
C LEU A 75 11.12 -4.31 -3.61
N GLU A 76 11.48 -4.16 -4.88
CA GLU A 76 12.25 -3.04 -5.40
C GLU A 76 11.60 -2.47 -6.66
N GLY A 77 12.04 -1.26 -7.07
CA GLY A 77 11.64 -0.66 -8.35
C GLY A 77 10.13 -0.53 -8.56
N ALA A 78 9.68 -0.96 -9.74
CA ALA A 78 8.28 -0.83 -10.17
C ALA A 78 7.32 -1.68 -9.34
N ASP A 79 7.73 -2.88 -8.92
CA ASP A 79 6.89 -3.80 -8.15
C ASP A 79 6.58 -3.24 -6.76
N LYS A 80 7.60 -2.63 -6.13
CA LYS A 80 7.42 -1.93 -4.85
C LYS A 80 6.38 -0.81 -4.95
N PHE A 81 6.49 0.01 -6.01
CA PHE A 81 5.55 1.10 -6.25
C PHE A 81 4.13 0.59 -6.53
N ALA A 82 3.98 -0.45 -7.37
CA ALA A 82 2.71 -1.07 -7.67
C ALA A 82 2.05 -1.66 -6.40
N PHE A 83 2.84 -2.28 -5.52
CA PHE A 83 2.36 -2.81 -4.25
C PHE A 83 1.88 -1.70 -3.31
N GLN A 84 2.66 -0.63 -3.15
CA GLN A 84 2.25 0.53 -2.33
C GLN A 84 0.96 1.18 -2.86
N GLN A 85 0.80 1.28 -4.18
CA GLN A 85 -0.42 1.79 -4.79
C GLN A 85 -1.62 0.88 -4.51
N ALA A 86 -1.44 -0.44 -4.62
CA ALA A 86 -2.49 -1.41 -4.33
C ALA A 86 -2.94 -1.36 -2.85
N LEU A 87 -2.00 -1.21 -1.91
CA LEU A 87 -2.29 -0.99 -0.50
C LEU A 87 -3.09 0.30 -0.28
N TRP A 88 -2.68 1.39 -0.93
CA TRP A 88 -3.37 2.68 -0.84
C TRP A 88 -4.81 2.61 -1.35
N VAL A 89 -5.06 1.95 -2.49
CA VAL A 89 -6.41 1.74 -3.04
C VAL A 89 -7.28 0.95 -2.05
N ARG A 90 -6.70 -0.03 -1.36
CA ARG A 90 -7.38 -0.84 -0.34
C ARG A 90 -7.44 -0.16 1.04
N ARG A 91 -6.90 1.05 1.18
CA ARG A 91 -6.81 1.82 2.43
C ARG A 91 -6.07 1.09 3.55
N ILE A 92 -5.11 0.24 3.20
CA ILE A 92 -4.26 -0.46 4.16
C ILE A 92 -3.03 0.38 4.42
N LYS A 93 -2.75 0.67 5.70
CA LYS A 93 -1.54 1.37 6.15
C LYS A 93 -0.57 0.38 6.76
N ILE A 94 0.70 0.47 6.39
CA ILE A 94 1.79 -0.40 6.89
C ILE A 94 2.99 0.42 7.37
N ASP A 95 2.70 1.63 7.87
CA ASP A 95 3.67 2.44 8.59
C ASP A 95 3.93 1.86 9.98
N ASP A 96 5.07 2.26 10.56
CA ASP A 96 5.57 1.66 11.79
C ASP A 96 4.64 1.93 12.99
N GLU A 97 3.91 3.06 12.98
CA GLU A 97 2.91 3.41 14.00
C GLU A 97 1.70 2.47 13.93
N THR A 98 1.10 2.31 12.75
CA THR A 98 -0.06 1.42 12.55
C THR A 98 0.30 -0.03 12.91
N ILE A 99 1.51 -0.47 12.58
CA ILE A 99 1.97 -1.83 12.92
C ILE A 99 2.14 -1.96 14.44
N ALA A 100 2.77 -0.99 15.11
CA ALA A 100 2.96 -1.04 16.55
C ALA A 100 1.63 -1.06 17.32
N GLU A 101 0.64 -0.29 16.87
CA GLU A 101 -0.72 -0.31 17.44
C GLU A 101 -1.37 -1.69 17.30
N ALA A 102 -1.29 -2.31 16.11
CA ALA A 102 -1.84 -3.65 15.89
C ALA A 102 -1.12 -4.73 16.73
N GLU A 103 0.20 -4.62 16.88
CA GLU A 103 0.99 -5.53 17.72
C GLU A 103 0.64 -5.40 19.21
N GLN A 104 0.40 -4.17 19.68
CA GLN A 104 -0.08 -3.95 21.04
C GLN A 104 -1.46 -4.58 21.25
N ALA A 105 -2.40 -4.35 20.34
CA ALA A 105 -3.74 -4.93 20.41
C ALA A 105 -3.71 -6.47 20.39
N GLU A 106 -2.84 -7.07 19.58
CA GLU A 106 -2.61 -8.52 19.58
C GLU A 106 -2.11 -9.01 20.95
N SER A 107 -1.13 -8.31 21.55
CA SER A 107 -0.60 -8.68 22.87
C SER A 107 -1.67 -8.62 23.96
N GLU A 108 -2.46 -7.54 23.99
CA GLU A 108 -3.55 -7.36 24.96
C GLU A 108 -4.63 -8.44 24.80
N CYS A 109 -5.02 -8.74 23.55
CA CYS A 109 -5.96 -9.80 23.22
C CYS A 109 -5.46 -11.17 23.68
N MET A 110 -4.19 -11.50 23.41
CA MET A 110 -3.61 -12.78 23.83
C MET A 110 -3.49 -12.93 25.35
N ASP A 111 -3.29 -11.83 26.07
CA ASP A 111 -3.29 -11.85 27.53
C ASP A 111 -4.70 -12.06 28.10
N GLU A 112 -5.75 -11.49 27.48
CA GLU A 112 -7.15 -11.80 27.81
C GLU A 112 -7.48 -13.27 27.61
N VAL A 113 -7.13 -13.82 26.44
CA VAL A 113 -7.35 -15.23 26.11
C VAL A 113 -6.66 -16.15 27.11
N ARG A 114 -5.46 -15.78 27.57
CA ARG A 114 -4.73 -16.56 28.57
C ARG A 114 -5.42 -16.50 29.93
N ARG A 115 -5.87 -15.32 30.38
CA ARG A 115 -6.59 -15.15 31.65
C ARG A 115 -7.89 -15.95 31.68
N ASP A 116 -8.60 -16.03 30.57
CA ASP A 116 -9.87 -16.78 30.48
C ASP A 116 -9.68 -18.31 30.50
N GLN A 117 -8.44 -18.80 30.32
CA GLN A 117 -8.09 -20.22 30.35
C GLN A 117 -7.56 -20.70 31.72
N GLU A 118 -7.33 -19.79 32.67
CA GLU A 118 -6.89 -20.07 34.05
C GLU A 118 -8.09 -20.23 35.01
#